data_AF-F4SYD7-F1
#
_entry.id   AF-F4SYD7-F1
#
_cell.length_a   1.000
_cell.length_b   1.000
_cell.length_c   1.000
_cell.angle_alpha   90.00
_cell.angle_beta   90.00
_cell.angle_gamma   90.00
#
_symmetry.space_group_name_H-M   'P 1'
#
loop_
_entity.id
_entity.type
_entity.pdbx_description
1 polymer ?
#
loop_
_entity_poly.entity_id
_entity_poly.type
_entity_poly.pdbx_seq_one_letter_code
_entity_poly.pdbx_strand_id
1 'polypeptide(L)'
;MSNPYTKHEVTLMLHTTNPVIKHKAGLLNLAEELSNVSKACKIMGVSRDTFFDTLQSDLDEWLAHYNNERTHQGKMCNGRTPMETLLDGKRIWAEKNLSQM
;
A
#
# COMPACT_ATOMS: atom_id res chain seq x y z
N MET A 1 31.46 -16.71 -6.42
CA MET A 1 30.62 -15.51 -6.62
C MET A 1 29.43 -15.62 -5.67
N SER A 2 29.54 -15.01 -4.49
CA SER A 2 28.49 -14.99 -3.48
C SER A 2 27.42 -13.97 -3.87
N ASN A 3 26.17 -14.41 -3.90
CA ASN A 3 25.01 -13.54 -4.05
C ASN A 3 24.95 -12.56 -2.86
N PRO A 4 24.91 -11.23 -3.06
CA PRO A 4 24.91 -10.25 -1.96
C PRO A 4 23.62 -10.21 -1.12
N TYR A 5 22.57 -10.96 -1.49
CA TYR A 5 21.32 -11.05 -0.71
C TYR A 5 21.33 -12.13 0.39
N THR A 6 22.52 -12.52 0.87
CA THR A 6 22.63 -13.47 1.99
C THR A 6 22.45 -12.80 3.36
N LYS A 7 21.20 -12.88 3.85
CA LYS A 7 20.84 -13.28 5.23
C LYS A 7 20.71 -12.26 6.38
N HIS A 8 20.96 -10.96 6.24
CA HIS A 8 20.83 -10.05 7.42
C HIS A 8 20.15 -8.67 7.24
N GLU A 9 19.57 -8.36 6.08
CA GLU A 9 18.71 -7.19 5.87
C GLU A 9 17.57 -7.70 4.99
N VAL A 10 16.31 -7.85 5.37
CA VAL A 10 15.41 -6.97 6.11
C VAL A 10 14.26 -7.87 6.59
N THR A 11 14.27 -8.37 7.83
CA THR A 11 13.04 -8.94 8.41
C THR A 11 12.20 -7.76 8.87
N LEU A 12 11.39 -7.19 7.96
CA LEU A 12 10.45 -6.13 8.32
C LEU A 12 9.26 -6.79 9.04
N MET A 13 9.47 -7.22 10.30
CA MET A 13 8.36 -7.70 11.12
C MET A 13 7.35 -6.57 11.23
N LEU A 14 6.22 -6.73 10.54
CA LEU A 14 5.11 -5.80 10.60
C LEU A 14 4.59 -5.80 12.04
N HIS A 15 4.98 -4.80 12.81
CA HIS A 15 4.58 -4.62 14.19
C HIS A 15 3.52 -3.52 14.26
N THR A 16 2.40 -3.86 14.87
CA THR A 16 1.28 -2.94 15.05
C THR A 16 0.63 -3.20 16.40
N THR A 17 0.26 -2.13 17.08
CA THR A 17 -0.50 -2.20 18.33
C THR A 17 -2.00 -2.33 18.09
N ASN A 18 -2.46 -2.12 16.84
CA ASN A 18 -3.86 -2.28 16.49
C ASN A 18 -4.22 -3.79 16.42
N PRO A 19 -5.14 -4.30 17.27
CA PRO A 19 -5.44 -5.72 17.36
C PRO A 19 -6.04 -6.31 16.07
N VAL A 20 -6.72 -5.50 15.26
CA VAL A 20 -7.30 -5.90 13.96
C VAL A 20 -6.18 -6.08 12.93
N ILE A 21 -5.26 -5.12 12.85
CA ILE A 21 -4.13 -5.16 11.91
C ILE A 21 -3.11 -6.24 12.32
N LYS A 22 -3.00 -6.52 13.63
CA LYS A 22 -2.08 -7.52 14.18
C LYS A 22 -2.29 -8.92 13.60
N HIS A 23 -3.54 -9.33 13.37
CA HIS A 23 -3.83 -10.63 12.76
C HIS A 23 -3.35 -10.69 11.30
N LYS A 24 -3.62 -9.64 10.50
CA LYS A 24 -3.20 -9.55 9.10
C LYS A 24 -1.68 -9.48 8.98
N ALA A 25 -1.04 -8.64 9.80
CA ALA A 25 0.42 -8.51 9.89
C ALA A 25 1.09 -9.83 10.32
N GLY A 26 0.51 -10.53 11.30
CA GLY A 26 1.00 -11.83 11.75
C GLY A 26 0.96 -12.89 10.65
N LEU A 27 -0.09 -12.92 9.83
CA LEU A 27 -0.17 -13.83 8.69
C LEU A 27 0.87 -13.50 7.62
N LEU A 28 1.11 -12.23 7.32
CA LEU A 28 2.13 -11.81 6.35
C LEU A 28 3.54 -12.22 6.81
N ASN A 29 3.87 -12.00 8.09
CA ASN A 29 5.14 -12.45 8.67
C ASN A 29 5.29 -13.98 8.57
N LEU A 30 4.24 -14.74 8.90
CA LEU A 30 4.24 -16.20 8.77
C LEU A 30 4.38 -16.66 7.31
N ALA A 31 3.74 -15.96 6.37
CA ALA A 31 3.85 -16.26 4.94
C ALA A 31 5.28 -16.06 4.42
N GLU A 32 5.98 -15.03 4.92
CA GLU A 32 7.40 -14.78 4.63
C GLU A 32 8.28 -15.91 5.18
N GLU A 33 8.14 -16.25 6.46
CA GLU A 33 8.90 -17.33 7.11
C GLU A 33 8.73 -18.68 6.41
N LEU A 34 7.51 -18.98 5.97
CA LEU A 34 7.19 -20.22 5.26
C LEU A 34 7.47 -20.13 3.75
N SER A 35 7.75 -18.94 3.23
CA SER A 35 7.74 -18.62 1.79
C SER A 35 6.50 -19.19 1.08
N ASN A 36 5.36 -19.19 1.76
CA ASN A 36 4.12 -19.84 1.29
C ASN A 36 2.88 -19.30 2.00
N VAL A 37 2.14 -18.42 1.31
CA VAL A 37 0.90 -17.82 1.82
C VAL A 37 -0.20 -18.84 2.09
N SER A 38 -0.33 -19.88 1.25
CA SER A 38 -1.38 -20.90 1.42
C SER A 38 -1.17 -21.73 2.70
N LYS A 39 0.09 -22.06 3.03
CA LYS A 39 0.43 -22.74 4.29
C LYS A 39 0.18 -21.83 5.49
N ALA A 40 0.57 -20.56 5.42
CA ALA A 40 0.30 -19.59 6.48
C ALA A 40 -1.21 -19.43 6.73
N CYS A 41 -2.01 -19.28 5.67
CA CYS A 41 -3.48 -19.20 5.76
C CYS A 41 -4.07 -20.44 6.45
N LYS A 42 -3.60 -21.64 6.06
CA LYS A 42 -4.04 -22.91 6.67
C LYS A 42 -3.69 -23.00 8.16
N ILE A 43 -2.49 -22.57 8.56
CA ILE A 43 -2.04 -22.57 9.96
C ILE A 43 -2.84 -21.57 10.79
N MET A 44 -3.12 -20.39 10.23
CA MET A 44 -3.89 -19.32 10.87
C MET A 44 -5.41 -19.56 10.86
N GLY A 45 -5.88 -20.65 10.24
CA GLY A 45 -7.30 -20.98 10.19
C GLY A 45 -8.14 -20.01 9.35
N VAL A 46 -7.54 -19.32 8.39
CA VAL A 46 -8.23 -18.37 7.50
C VAL A 46 -8.26 -18.90 6.06
N SER A 47 -9.36 -18.65 5.36
CA SER A 47 -9.43 -18.92 3.92
C SER A 47 -8.47 -18.01 3.16
N ARG A 48 -7.78 -18.56 2.17
CA ARG A 48 -6.89 -17.79 1.30
C ARG A 48 -7.64 -16.66 0.59
N ASP A 49 -8.86 -16.92 0.14
CA ASP A 49 -9.64 -15.95 -0.63
C ASP A 49 -10.07 -14.78 0.27
N THR A 50 -10.59 -15.08 1.47
CA THR A 50 -10.90 -14.06 2.48
C THR A 50 -9.67 -13.25 2.89
N PHE A 51 -8.51 -13.88 3.00
CA PHE A 51 -7.28 -13.17 3.30
C PHE A 51 -6.94 -12.14 2.21
N PHE A 52 -7.02 -12.53 0.93
CA PHE A 52 -6.78 -11.60 -0.16
C PHE A 52 -7.85 -10.50 -0.27
N ASP A 53 -9.13 -10.84 -0.11
CA ASP A 53 -10.21 -9.85 -0.15
C ASP A 53 -10.03 -8.78 0.94
N THR A 54 -9.67 -9.22 2.15
CA THR A 54 -9.45 -8.30 3.28
C THR A 54 -8.19 -7.46 3.13
N LEU A 55 -7.15 -7.94 2.46
CA LEU A 55 -5.99 -7.14 2.11
C LEU A 55 -6.32 -6.12 1.02
N GLN A 56 -7.06 -6.54 0.00
CA GLN A 56 -7.47 -5.65 -1.10
C GLN A 56 -8.33 -4.51 -0.57
N SER A 57 -9.29 -4.80 0.31
CA SER A 57 -10.13 -3.78 0.94
C SER A 57 -9.30 -2.76 1.74
N ASP A 58 -8.30 -3.22 2.52
CA ASP A 58 -7.44 -2.30 3.29
C ASP A 58 -6.61 -1.40 2.36
N LEU A 59 -6.12 -1.96 1.24
CA LEU A 59 -5.38 -1.22 0.22
C LEU A 59 -6.26 -0.18 -0.49
N ASP A 60 -7.48 -0.57 -0.86
CA ASP A 60 -8.43 0.30 -1.55
C ASP A 60 -8.87 1.46 -0.66
N GLU A 61 -9.16 1.19 0.62
CA GLU A 61 -9.49 2.22 1.61
C GLU A 61 -8.32 3.18 1.81
N TRP A 62 -7.09 2.65 1.97
CA TRP A 62 -5.90 3.48 2.12
C TRP A 62 -5.65 4.35 0.88
N LEU A 63 -5.80 3.79 -0.33
CA LEU A 63 -5.66 4.53 -1.58
C LEU A 63 -6.71 5.63 -1.70
N ALA A 64 -7.96 5.36 -1.33
CA ALA A 64 -9.03 6.35 -1.36
C ALA A 64 -8.72 7.53 -0.43
N HIS A 65 -8.36 7.25 0.82
CA HIS A 65 -7.96 8.27 1.79
C HIS A 65 -6.72 9.05 1.33
N TYR A 66 -5.68 8.36 0.87
CA TYR A 66 -4.45 9.02 0.40
C TYR A 66 -4.74 9.96 -0.77
N ASN A 67 -5.50 9.49 -1.76
CA ASN A 67 -5.74 10.25 -2.98
C ASN A 67 -6.70 11.43 -2.75
N ASN A 68 -7.70 11.30 -1.88
CA ASN A 68 -8.82 12.23 -1.81
C ASN A 68 -8.97 12.99 -0.48
N GLU A 69 -8.33 12.57 0.60
CA GLU A 69 -8.54 13.17 1.92
C GLU A 69 -7.24 13.70 2.51
N ARG A 70 -6.11 13.06 2.19
CA ARG A 70 -4.81 13.45 2.73
C ARG A 70 -4.34 14.77 2.12
N THR A 71 -4.54 15.86 2.86
CA THR A 71 -3.91 17.15 2.55
C THR A 71 -2.41 17.06 2.85
N HIS A 72 -1.56 17.06 1.83
CA HIS A 72 -0.12 17.03 2.05
C HIS A 72 0.35 18.36 2.66
N GLN A 73 1.18 18.31 3.72
CA GLN A 73 1.91 19.48 4.23
C GLN A 73 3.03 19.98 3.29
N GLY A 74 3.15 19.39 2.10
CA GLY A 74 4.15 19.79 1.11
C GLY A 74 3.82 21.15 0.51
N LYS A 75 4.81 22.06 0.52
CA LYS A 75 4.71 23.42 -0.04
C LYS A 75 4.15 23.49 -1.47
N MET A 76 4.27 22.42 -2.25
CA MET A 76 3.84 22.38 -3.66
C MET A 76 2.37 22.02 -3.85
N CYS A 77 1.75 21.35 -2.88
CA CYS A 77 0.35 20.93 -3.02
C CYS A 77 -0.62 21.97 -2.44
N ASN A 78 -0.14 22.97 -1.70
CA ASN A 78 -0.95 24.06 -1.10
C ASN A 78 -2.15 23.53 -0.29
N GLY A 79 -1.97 22.42 0.45
CA GLY A 79 -3.05 21.76 1.19
C GLY A 79 -4.03 20.98 0.33
N ARG A 80 -3.89 20.97 -1.00
CA ARG A 80 -4.67 20.10 -1.89
C ARG A 80 -4.27 18.65 -1.74
N THR A 81 -5.23 17.78 -2.05
CA THR A 81 -5.06 16.35 -2.13
C THR A 81 -4.26 15.98 -3.39
N PRO A 82 -3.65 14.78 -3.43
CA PRO A 82 -3.00 14.28 -4.62
C PRO A 82 -3.91 14.27 -5.85
N MET A 83 -5.18 13.89 -5.69
CA MET A 83 -6.13 13.81 -6.81
C MET A 83 -6.45 15.19 -7.38
N GLU A 84 -6.70 16.18 -6.52
CA GLU A 84 -6.90 17.57 -6.97
C GLU A 84 -5.69 18.12 -7.72
N THR A 85 -4.49 17.84 -7.22
CA THR A 85 -3.24 18.26 -7.86
C THR A 85 -3.07 17.63 -9.24
N LEU A 86 -3.42 16.34 -9.37
CA LEU A 86 -3.37 15.62 -10.65
C LEU A 86 -4.38 16.18 -11.66
N LEU A 87 -5.62 16.46 -11.23
CA LEU A 87 -6.65 17.03 -12.11
C LEU A 87 -6.28 18.44 -12.58
N ASP A 88 -5.74 19.27 -11.68
CA ASP A 88 -5.26 20.60 -12.02
C ASP A 88 -4.12 20.55 -13.05
N GLY A 89 -3.17 19.63 -12.88
CA GLY A 89 -2.10 19.39 -13.84
C GLY A 89 -2.61 18.96 -15.22
N LYS A 90 -3.60 18.05 -15.27
CA LYS A 90 -4.24 17.63 -16.53
C LYS A 90 -4.92 18.79 -17.26
N ARG A 91 -5.62 19.65 -16.52
CA ARG A 91 -6.25 20.86 -17.06
C ARG A 91 -5.22 21.80 -17.67
N ILE A 92 -4.15 22.12 -16.93
CA ILE A 92 -3.06 22.99 -17.40
C ILE A 92 -2.40 22.43 -18.67
N TRP A 93 -2.20 21.11 -18.74
CA TRP A 93 -1.64 20.46 -19.92
C TRP A 93 -2.58 20.60 -21.15
N ALA A 94 -3.88 20.38 -20.96
CA ALA A 94 -4.87 20.52 -22.02
C ALA A 94 -4.95 21.96 -22.54
N GLU A 95 -4.97 22.95 -21.65
CA GLU A 95 -4.97 24.38 -22.00
C GLU A 95 -3.74 24.78 -22.81
N LYS A 96 -2.56 24.31 -22.41
CA LYS A 96 -1.30 24.58 -23.13
C LYS A 96 -1.28 23.95 -24.51
N ASN A 97 -1.75 22.72 -24.65
CA ASN A 97 -1.78 22.05 -25.96
C ASN A 97 -2.81 22.67 -26.91
N LEU A 98 -3.94 23.15 -26.41
CA LEU A 98 -4.92 23.87 -27.23
C LEU A 98 -4.40 25.25 -27.66
N SER A 99 -3.60 25.92 -26.82
CA SER A 99 -2.98 27.20 -27.18
C SER A 99 -1.82 27.10 -28.18
N GLN A 100 -1.39 25.88 -28.53
CA GLN A 100 -0.32 25.59 -29.49
C GLN A 100 -0.86 25.13 -30.86
N MET A 101 -2.19 25.06 -31.03
CA MET A 101 -2.89 24.81 -32.29
C MET A 101 -3.52 26.11 -32.81
#